data_AF-A0A843DII8-F1
#
_entry.id   AF-A0A843DII8-F1
#
_cell.length_a   1.000
_cell.length_b   1.000
_cell.length_c   1.000
_cell.angle_alpha   90.00
_cell.angle_beta   90.00
_cell.angle_gamma   90.00
#
_symmetry.space_group_name_H-M   'P 1'
#
loop_
_entity.id
_entity.type
_entity.pdbx_description
1 polymer ?
#
loop_
_entity_poly.entity_id
_entity_poly.type
_entity_poly.pdbx_seq_one_letter_code
_entity_poly.pdbx_strand_id
1 'polypeptide(L)'
;MDVLETEITAGGTSTLDRVFLLSEGEASQYFEDDKARRSNFNGELEDWWTLSVGEDTSSAVVVLGEGSIFHDGYDVKNFEGIRPAFWLDLSADEEENT
;
A
#
# COMPACT_ATOMS: atom_id res chain seq x y z
N MET A 1 -15.20 -24.32 20.79
CA MET A 1 -14.86 -23.11 20.01
C MET A 1 -15.67 -23.27 18.74
N ASP A 2 -16.89 -22.74 18.75
CA ASP A 2 -17.82 -22.91 17.65
C ASP A 2 -17.45 -21.93 16.54
N VAL A 3 -17.14 -22.47 15.36
CA VAL A 3 -16.97 -21.66 14.16
C VAL A 3 -18.38 -21.32 13.69
N LEU A 4 -18.75 -20.04 13.80
CA LEU A 4 -19.96 -19.51 13.18
C LEU A 4 -19.71 -19.47 11.66
N GLU A 5 -20.33 -20.39 10.92
CA GLU A 5 -20.46 -20.25 9.48
C GLU A 5 -21.50 -19.17 9.18
N THR A 6 -21.04 -18.04 8.66
CA THR A 6 -21.90 -16.99 8.11
C THR A 6 -22.22 -17.33 6.66
N GLU A 7 -23.47 -17.72 6.37
CA GLU A 7 -23.97 -17.76 5.01
C GLU A 7 -24.11 -16.33 4.47
N ILE A 8 -23.39 -15.99 3.40
CA ILE A 8 -23.60 -14.75 2.65
C ILE A 8 -24.92 -14.91 1.88
N THR A 9 -26.02 -14.44 2.47
CA THR A 9 -27.39 -14.64 1.98
C THR A 9 -27.86 -13.56 1.00
N ALA A 10 -27.15 -12.43 0.92
CA ALA A 10 -27.28 -11.41 -0.12
C ALA A 10 -25.92 -10.71 -0.29
N GLY A 11 -25.54 -10.35 -1.52
CA GLY A 11 -24.36 -9.51 -1.74
C GLY A 11 -24.58 -8.16 -1.07
N GLY A 12 -23.66 -7.74 -0.20
CA GLY A 12 -23.72 -6.45 0.48
C GLY A 12 -23.80 -5.27 -0.50
N THR A 13 -23.96 -4.07 0.05
CA THR A 13 -23.99 -2.83 -0.74
C THR A 13 -22.69 -2.67 -1.54
N SER A 14 -22.82 -2.24 -2.80
CA SER A 14 -21.65 -1.94 -3.63
C SER A 14 -20.89 -0.75 -3.05
N THR A 15 -19.60 -0.94 -2.77
CA THR A 15 -18.68 0.14 -2.40
C THR A 15 -17.94 0.65 -3.64
N LEU A 16 -17.39 1.87 -3.54
CA LEU A 16 -16.43 2.39 -4.50
C LEU A 16 -15.05 2.44 -3.83
N ASP A 17 -14.23 1.46 -4.13
CA ASP A 17 -12.89 1.38 -3.57
C ASP A 17 -11.83 1.90 -4.55
N ARG A 18 -10.69 2.35 -4.01
CA ARG A 18 -9.57 2.86 -4.82
C ARG A 18 -8.27 2.15 -4.47
N VAL A 19 -7.54 1.76 -5.52
CA VAL A 19 -6.18 1.21 -5.42
C VAL A 19 -5.21 2.21 -6.04
N PHE A 20 -4.18 2.59 -5.29
CA PHE A 20 -3.16 3.55 -5.74
C PHE A 20 -1.80 3.17 -5.15
N LEU A 21 -0.73 3.77 -5.67
CA LEU A 21 0.60 3.68 -5.08
C LEU A 21 0.82 4.84 -4.12
N LEU A 22 1.66 4.65 -3.10
CA LEU A 22 1.98 5.71 -2.15
C LEU A 22 3.04 6.66 -2.72
N SER A 23 2.94 7.95 -2.42
CA SER A 23 4.06 8.88 -2.47
C SER A 23 5.04 8.63 -1.31
N GLU A 24 6.25 9.19 -1.37
CA GLU A 24 7.20 9.10 -0.25
C GLU A 24 6.66 9.75 1.04
N GLY A 25 5.87 10.82 0.90
CA GLY A 25 5.26 11.53 2.01
C GLY A 25 4.20 10.67 2.70
N GLU A 26 3.36 10.00 1.91
CA GLU A 26 2.38 9.04 2.44
C GLU A 26 3.04 7.81 3.05
N ALA A 27 4.12 7.30 2.44
CA ALA A 27 4.91 6.20 3.02
C ALA A 27 5.56 6.59 4.35
N SER A 28 5.93 7.86 4.53
CA SER A 28 6.42 8.39 5.80
C SER A 28 5.30 8.59 6.82
N GLN A 29 4.12 8.99 6.36
CA GLN A 29 2.96 9.29 7.22
C GLN A 29 2.27 8.02 7.74
N TYR A 30 2.06 7.01 6.88
CA TYR A 30 1.25 5.84 7.21
C TYR A 30 2.02 4.71 7.91
N PHE A 31 3.35 4.74 7.89
CA PHE A 31 4.20 3.75 8.53
C PHE A 31 4.99 4.38 9.67
N GLU A 32 4.90 3.77 10.86
CA GLU A 32 5.53 4.27 12.08
C GLU A 32 7.07 4.38 11.98
N ASP A 33 7.70 3.42 11.29
CA ASP A 33 9.15 3.35 11.11
C ASP A 33 9.56 2.60 9.83
N ASP A 34 10.87 2.51 9.56
CA ASP A 34 11.42 1.76 8.43
C ASP A 34 11.01 0.28 8.49
N LYS A 35 11.01 -0.33 9.68
CA LYS A 35 10.69 -1.75 9.80
C LYS A 35 9.27 -2.07 9.35
N ALA A 36 8.33 -1.14 9.54
CA ALA A 36 6.95 -1.25 9.09
C ALA A 36 6.81 -1.12 7.57
N ARG A 37 7.74 -0.43 6.89
CA ARG A 37 7.78 -0.27 5.43
C ARG A 37 8.41 -1.45 4.68
N ARG A 38 9.10 -2.35 5.37
CA ARG A 38 9.77 -3.50 4.75
C ARG A 38 8.83 -4.31 3.87
N SER A 39 9.37 -4.78 2.75
CA SER A 39 8.73 -5.76 1.89
C SER A 39 9.53 -7.06 1.93
N ASN A 40 8.84 -8.19 1.73
CA ASN A 40 9.47 -9.49 1.63
C ASN A 40 8.91 -10.26 0.44
N PHE A 41 9.79 -10.76 -0.42
CA PHE A 41 9.45 -11.67 -1.50
C PHE A 41 10.28 -12.93 -1.36
N ASN A 42 9.63 -14.08 -1.24
CA ASN A 42 10.29 -15.39 -1.10
C ASN A 42 11.36 -15.48 0.00
N GLY A 43 11.20 -14.73 1.10
CA GLY A 43 12.13 -14.75 2.23
C GLY A 43 13.23 -13.69 2.16
N GLU A 44 13.32 -12.93 1.06
CA GLU A 44 14.31 -11.85 0.88
C GLU A 44 13.65 -10.48 1.01
N LEU A 45 14.40 -9.50 1.51
CA LEU A 45 13.94 -8.12 1.58
C LEU A 45 14.02 -7.51 0.18
N GLU A 46 12.95 -6.84 -0.25
CA GLU A 46 12.84 -6.28 -1.59
C GLU A 46 12.50 -4.80 -1.56
N ASP A 47 13.08 -4.08 -2.50
CA ASP A 47 12.80 -2.67 -2.73
C ASP A 47 11.41 -2.51 -3.39
N TRP A 48 10.75 -1.38 -3.16
CA TRP A 48 9.47 -1.09 -3.80
C TRP A 48 9.30 0.39 -4.18
N TRP A 49 8.66 0.61 -5.32
CA TRP A 49 8.45 1.93 -5.91
C TRP A 49 7.41 2.78 -5.17
N THR A 50 7.70 4.06 -5.03
CA THR A 50 6.70 5.10 -4.71
C THR A 50 6.28 5.87 -5.97
N LEU A 51 5.29 6.75 -5.87
CA LEU A 51 4.92 7.69 -6.94
C LEU A 51 5.78 8.96 -7.00
N SER A 52 6.69 9.17 -6.04
CA SER A 52 7.50 10.38 -5.99
C SER A 52 8.63 10.33 -7.04
N VAL A 53 8.87 11.46 -7.71
CA VAL A 53 10.06 11.64 -8.57
C VAL A 53 11.30 11.71 -7.67
N GLY A 54 12.39 11.08 -8.10
CA GLY A 54 13.68 11.12 -7.41
C GLY A 54 14.46 12.41 -7.68
N GLU A 55 15.78 12.31 -7.73
CA GLU A 55 16.70 13.44 -8.01
C GLU A 55 16.35 14.15 -9.34
N ASP A 56 15.95 13.38 -10.35
CA ASP A 56 15.48 13.89 -11.63
C ASP A 56 14.35 13.04 -12.23
N THR A 57 13.81 13.48 -13.38
CA THR A 57 12.67 12.84 -14.06
C THR A 57 12.96 11.44 -14.61
N SER A 58 14.22 11.02 -14.65
CA SER A 58 14.62 9.65 -15.00
C SER A 58 14.71 8.72 -13.79
N SER A 59 14.51 9.25 -12.58
CA SER A 59 14.54 8.52 -11.33
C SER A 59 13.20 8.59 -10.56
N ALA A 60 12.91 7.57 -9.77
CA ALA A 60 11.77 7.54 -8.85
C ALA A 60 12.23 7.15 -7.44
N VAL A 61 11.62 7.78 -6.43
CA VAL A 61 11.88 7.46 -5.03
C VAL A 61 11.47 6.01 -4.77
N VAL A 62 12.36 5.29 -4.12
CA VAL A 62 12.20 3.88 -3.78
C VAL A 62 12.27 3.73 -2.26
N VAL A 63 11.53 2.77 -1.73
CA VAL A 63 11.74 2.28 -0.37
C VAL A 63 12.59 1.03 -0.47
N LEU A 64 13.74 1.06 0.19
CA LEU A 64 14.68 -0.05 0.21
C LEU A 64 14.09 -1.24 0.99
N GLY A 65 14.61 -2.44 0.77
CA GLY A 65 14.13 -3.66 1.40
C GLY A 65 14.16 -3.63 2.93
N GLU A 66 15.11 -2.92 3.53
CA GLU A 66 15.18 -2.64 4.97
C GLU A 66 14.16 -1.60 5.46
N GLY A 67 13.52 -0.89 4.53
CA GLY A 67 12.38 -0.01 4.75
C GLY A 67 12.70 1.48 4.79
N SER A 68 13.97 1.88 4.66
CA SER A 68 14.36 3.28 4.52
C SER A 68 13.98 3.84 3.16
N ILE A 69 13.69 5.14 3.11
CA ILE A 69 13.34 5.85 1.88
C ILE A 69 14.63 6.36 1.23
N PHE A 70 14.85 6.03 -0.04
CA PHE A 70 15.94 6.55 -0.84
C PHE A 70 15.43 7.65 -1.77
N HIS A 71 15.60 8.91 -1.33
CA HIS A 71 15.04 10.11 -1.97
C HIS A 71 15.62 10.42 -3.34
N ASP A 72 16.90 10.14 -3.58
CA ASP A 72 17.50 10.32 -4.91
C ASP A 72 16.88 9.32 -5.91
N GLY A 73 16.45 8.16 -5.41
CA GLY A 73 15.71 7.18 -6.17
C GLY A 73 16.57 6.32 -7.09
N TYR A 74 15.91 5.40 -7.79
CA TYR A 74 16.51 4.57 -8.83
C TYR A 74 16.03 4.99 -10.21
N ASP A 75 16.80 4.66 -11.25
CA ASP A 75 16.35 4.80 -12.64
C ASP A 75 15.03 4.04 -12.82
N VAL A 76 14.02 4.72 -13.39
CA VAL A 76 12.67 4.18 -13.57
C VAL A 76 12.60 2.93 -14.47
N LYS A 77 13.70 2.56 -15.12
CA LYS A 77 13.84 1.32 -15.90
C LYS A 77 14.21 0.10 -15.04
N ASN A 78 14.52 0.27 -13.76
CA ASN A 78 14.80 -0.84 -12.86
C ASN A 78 13.54 -1.66 -12.53
N PHE A 79 13.75 -2.91 -12.12
CA PHE A 79 12.67 -3.82 -11.75
C PHE A 79 12.56 -3.89 -10.23
N GLU A 80 11.62 -3.14 -9.67
CA GLU A 80 11.31 -3.17 -8.23
C GLU A 80 9.85 -3.56 -7.97
N GLY A 81 9.58 -3.91 -6.72
CA GLY A 81 8.23 -4.25 -6.27
C GLY A 81 7.27 -3.06 -6.28
N ILE A 82 5.99 -3.37 -6.13
CA ILE A 82 4.94 -2.38 -5.87
C ILE A 82 4.24 -2.71 -4.57
N ARG A 83 3.92 -1.69 -3.77
CA ARG A 83 3.11 -1.82 -2.56
C ARG A 83 1.80 -1.05 -2.75
N PRO A 84 0.72 -1.69 -3.21
CA PRO A 84 -0.55 -1.00 -3.39
C PRO A 84 -1.13 -0.56 -2.05
N ALA A 85 -1.71 0.64 -2.04
CA ALA A 85 -2.55 1.15 -0.98
C ALA A 85 -4.00 1.07 -1.40
N PHE A 86 -4.86 0.74 -0.44
CA PHE A 86 -6.29 0.58 -0.62
C PHE A 86 -7.02 1.61 0.24
N TRP A 87 -7.85 2.42 -0.39
CA TRP A 87 -8.77 3.29 0.31
C TRP A 87 -10.13 2.61 0.39
N LEU A 88 -10.50 2.25 1.63
CA LEU A 88 -11.78 1.64 1.97
C LEU A 88 -12.66 2.70 2.63
N ASP A 89 -13.84 2.92 2.06
CA ASP A 89 -14.88 3.72 2.68
C ASP A 89 -15.75 2.82 3.57
N LEU A 90 -15.78 3.12 4.87
CA LEU A 90 -16.58 2.37 5.87
C LEU A 90 -17.97 2.99 6.09
N SER A 91 -18.34 4.05 5.37
CA SER A 91 -19.65 4.68 5.56
C SER A 91 -20.82 3.87 4.99
N ALA A 92 -20.57 2.75 4.32
CA ALA A 92 -21.59 1.90 3.72
C ALA A 92 -22.49 1.19 4.75
N ASP A 93 -22.13 1.19 6.04
CA ASP A 93 -22.84 0.48 7.11
C ASP A 93 -23.93 1.32 7.82
N GLU A 94 -24.21 2.57 7.40
CA GLU A 94 -25.15 3.45 8.12
C GLU A 94 -26.61 3.47 7.59
N GLU A 95 -26.98 2.67 6.59
CA GLU A 95 -28.37 2.57 6.11
C GLU A 95 -29.13 1.35 6.70
N GLU A 96 -29.43 1.35 8.01
CA GLU A 96 -30.62 0.69 8.57
C GLU A 96 -30.79 1.03 10.08
N ASN A 97 -31.37 2.19 10.40
CA ASN A 97 -31.94 2.43 11.73
C ASN A 97 -32.97 3.59 11.77
N THR A 98 -33.97 3.54 10.89
CA THR A 98 -35.18 4.39 10.99
C THR A 98 -36.45 3.59 10.86
#